data_AF-A0A7S0Z5E0-F1
#
_entry.id   AF-A0A7S0Z5E0-F1
#
_cell.length_a   1.000
_cell.length_b   1.000
_cell.length_c   1.000
_cell.angle_alpha   90.00
_cell.angle_beta   90.00
_cell.angle_gamma   90.00
#
_symmetry.space_group_name_H-M   'P 1'
#
loop_
_entity.id
_entity.type
_entity.pdbx_description
1 polymer ?
#
loop_
_entity_poly.entity_id
_entity_poly.type
_entity_poly.pdbx_seq_one_letter_code
_entity_poly.pdbx_strand_id
1 'polypeptide(L)'
;DISGAVKASTSDASNAVSAVLGIVENLSEIVGTAFDADTGESSNEALEAFCAETDLLKWLLRRIEKKRDVDQNKLYASEILSIMLQSSAKCRRMCVAMDGLDALLQSTSTYKKREPEDDGEKELVENLFDAICAIVIHDENKATFVELEGIELMLILLAGKNKAPGANF
;
A
#
# COMPACT_ATOMS: atom_id res chain seq x y z
N ASP A 1 -4.25 22.75 -40.10
CA ASP A 1 -3.59 21.44 -40.14
C ASP A 1 -2.21 21.56 -39.54
N ILE A 2 -1.80 20.89 -38.46
CA ILE A 2 -2.29 19.67 -37.80
C ILE A 2 -2.02 19.87 -36.29
N SER A 3 -3.05 20.07 -35.47
CA SER A 3 -2.94 19.99 -34.00
C SER A 3 -4.13 19.22 -33.44
N GLY A 4 -4.33 18.01 -33.98
CA GLY A 4 -5.19 17.02 -33.35
C GLY A 4 -4.45 16.45 -32.15
N ALA A 5 -4.61 17.07 -30.98
CA ALA A 5 -4.22 16.42 -29.73
C ALA A 5 -5.09 15.16 -29.58
N VAL A 6 -4.53 14.00 -29.93
CA VAL A 6 -5.15 12.70 -29.68
C VAL A 6 -5.24 12.55 -28.17
N LYS A 7 -6.44 12.78 -27.61
CA LYS A 7 -6.70 12.45 -26.21
C LYS A 7 -6.65 10.93 -26.09
N ALA A 8 -5.73 10.43 -25.27
CA ALA A 8 -5.65 9.01 -24.94
C ALA A 8 -7.00 8.51 -24.42
N SER A 9 -7.39 7.30 -24.82
CA SER A 9 -8.58 6.68 -24.25
C SER A 9 -8.36 6.37 -22.76
N THR A 10 -9.44 6.21 -22.00
CA THR A 10 -9.34 5.80 -20.59
C THR A 10 -8.60 4.46 -20.44
N SER A 11 -8.72 3.56 -21.42
CA SER A 11 -7.99 2.29 -21.46
C SER A 11 -6.48 2.50 -21.67
N ASP A 12 -6.10 3.38 -22.61
CA ASP A 12 -4.69 3.66 -22.89
C ASP A 12 -3.99 4.31 -21.68
N ALA A 13 -4.68 5.24 -21.01
CA ALA A 13 -4.19 5.85 -19.78
C ALA A 13 -4.05 4.82 -18.65
N SER A 14 -5.01 3.91 -18.52
CA SER A 14 -4.95 2.81 -17.54
C SER A 14 -3.75 1.90 -17.79
N ASN A 15 -3.53 1.50 -19.03
CA ASN A 15 -2.40 0.64 -19.41
C ASN A 15 -1.05 1.34 -19.19
N ALA A 16 -0.99 2.65 -19.44
CA ALA A 16 0.22 3.43 -19.18
C ALA A 16 0.58 3.44 -17.69
N VAL A 17 -0.41 3.54 -16.79
CA VAL A 17 -0.17 3.45 -15.34
C VAL A 17 0.38 2.08 -14.98
N SER A 18 -0.23 0.99 -15.45
CA SER A 18 0.27 -0.37 -15.18
C SER A 18 1.69 -0.57 -15.70
N ALA A 19 2.01 -0.05 -16.89
CA ALA A 19 3.36 -0.12 -17.45
C ALA A 19 4.39 0.64 -16.60
N VAL A 20 4.04 1.80 -16.05
CA VAL A 20 4.92 2.57 -15.15
C VAL A 20 5.16 1.81 -13.85
N LEU A 21 4.12 1.20 -13.26
CA LEU A 21 4.26 0.40 -12.04
C LEU A 21 5.14 -0.84 -12.28
N GLY A 22 4.99 -1.50 -13.43
CA GLY A 22 5.87 -2.60 -13.82
C GLY A 22 7.33 -2.19 -14.02
N ILE A 23 7.61 -0.96 -14.45
CA ILE A 23 9.00 -0.47 -14.49
C ILE A 23 9.56 -0.35 -13.07
N VAL A 24 8.77 0.13 -12.12
CA VAL A 24 9.20 0.25 -10.71
C VAL A 24 9.50 -1.12 -10.11
N GLU A 25 8.61 -2.09 -10.33
CA GLU A 25 8.79 -3.48 -9.87
C GLU A 25 10.05 -4.11 -10.46
N ASN A 26 10.21 -4.09 -11.78
CA ASN A 26 11.38 -4.66 -12.46
C ASN A 26 12.69 -4.02 -11.95
N LEU A 27 12.71 -2.70 -11.73
CA LEU A 27 13.89 -2.04 -11.19
C LEU A 27 14.16 -2.43 -9.73
N SER A 28 13.11 -2.58 -8.92
CA SER A 28 13.21 -3.10 -7.56
C SER A 28 13.85 -4.49 -7.52
N GLU A 29 13.43 -5.40 -8.41
CA GLU A 29 13.96 -6.75 -8.51
C GLU A 29 15.41 -6.78 -9.01
N ILE A 30 15.73 -6.00 -10.04
CA ILE A 30 17.08 -5.95 -10.63
C ILE A 30 18.10 -5.40 -9.63
N VAL A 31 17.74 -4.32 -8.92
CA VAL A 31 18.63 -3.74 -7.90
C VAL A 31 18.69 -4.61 -6.66
N GLY A 32 17.58 -5.26 -6.31
CA GLY A 32 17.48 -6.14 -5.15
C GLY A 32 17.47 -5.38 -3.83
N THR A 33 17.15 -6.12 -2.76
CA THR A 33 17.08 -5.58 -1.40
C THR A 33 18.29 -6.05 -0.60
N ALA A 34 19.05 -5.10 -0.06
CA ALA A 34 20.13 -5.35 0.87
C ALA A 34 19.61 -5.27 2.32
N PHE A 35 20.29 -5.97 3.23
CA PHE A 35 20.00 -5.94 4.66
C PHE A 35 21.26 -5.55 5.41
N ASP A 36 21.16 -4.50 6.22
CA ASP A 36 22.22 -4.08 7.11
C ASP A 36 22.26 -5.03 8.32
N ALA A 37 23.42 -5.67 8.55
CA ALA A 37 23.55 -6.71 9.57
C ALA A 37 23.56 -6.15 11.00
N ASP A 38 23.94 -4.88 11.17
CA ASP A 38 24.07 -4.25 12.49
C ASP A 38 22.72 -3.71 12.98
N THR A 39 21.94 -3.15 12.07
CA THR A 39 20.64 -2.53 12.34
C THR A 39 19.46 -3.42 12.01
N GLY A 40 19.65 -4.43 11.14
CA GLY A 40 18.57 -5.25 10.58
C GLY A 40 17.70 -4.50 9.56
N GLU A 41 18.07 -3.29 9.14
CA GLU A 41 17.28 -2.49 8.21
C GLU A 41 17.43 -2.98 6.75
N SER A 42 16.30 -3.04 6.05
CA SER A 42 16.27 -3.25 4.60
C SER A 42 16.54 -1.96 3.84
N SER A 43 17.28 -2.06 2.72
CA SER A 43 17.52 -0.96 1.79
C SER A 43 17.42 -1.46 0.35
N ASN A 44 16.75 -0.68 -0.50
CA ASN A 44 16.67 -0.91 -1.93
C ASN A 44 16.85 0.44 -2.64
N GLU A 45 18.01 0.62 -3.28
CA GLU A 45 18.43 1.92 -3.81
C GLU A 45 17.48 2.48 -4.88
N ALA A 46 16.90 1.62 -5.72
CA ALA A 46 15.94 2.05 -6.74
C ALA A 46 14.66 2.59 -6.11
N LEU A 47 14.08 1.86 -5.15
CA LEU A 47 12.88 2.29 -4.45
C LEU A 47 13.13 3.56 -3.63
N GLU A 48 14.30 3.67 -3.01
CA GLU A 48 14.71 4.85 -2.28
C GLU A 48 14.84 6.09 -3.15
N ALA A 49 15.36 5.94 -4.38
CA ALA A 49 15.38 7.00 -5.37
C ALA A 49 13.95 7.39 -5.78
N PHE A 50 13.07 6.43 -6.07
CA PHE A 50 11.67 6.73 -6.36
C PHE A 50 10.96 7.45 -5.22
N CYS A 51 11.17 7.03 -3.97
CA CYS A 51 10.62 7.67 -2.78
C CYS A 51 11.14 9.11 -2.60
N ALA A 52 12.45 9.31 -2.77
CA ALA A 52 13.12 10.57 -2.42
C ALA A 52 13.09 11.62 -3.54
N GLU A 53 13.07 11.20 -4.80
CA GLU A 53 13.29 12.07 -5.95
C GLU A 53 12.03 12.27 -6.80
N THR A 54 10.95 11.56 -6.50
CA THR A 54 9.68 11.63 -7.25
C THR A 54 8.47 11.72 -6.32
N ASP A 55 7.30 12.00 -6.90
CA ASP A 55 6.02 11.97 -6.20
C ASP A 55 5.39 10.56 -6.11
N LEU A 56 6.12 9.49 -6.47
CA LEU A 56 5.56 8.13 -6.57
C LEU A 56 4.91 7.68 -5.27
N LEU A 57 5.61 7.76 -4.13
CA LEU A 57 5.09 7.29 -2.84
C LEU A 57 3.79 8.02 -2.46
N LYS A 58 3.74 9.34 -2.67
CA LYS A 58 2.55 10.17 -2.45
C LYS A 58 1.42 9.80 -3.41
N TRP A 59 1.75 9.48 -4.66
CA TRP A 59 0.77 9.04 -5.66
C TRP A 59 0.18 7.68 -5.30
N LEU A 60 0.99 6.72 -4.85
CA LEU A 60 0.54 5.40 -4.40
C LEU A 60 -0.44 5.51 -3.22
N LEU A 61 -0.10 6.30 -2.19
CA LEU A 61 -0.99 6.56 -1.06
C LEU A 61 -2.35 7.14 -1.49
N ARG A 62 -2.34 8.10 -2.42
CA ARG A 62 -3.58 8.66 -3.01
C ARG A 62 -4.35 7.64 -3.85
N ARG A 63 -3.65 6.69 -4.45
CA ARG A 63 -4.25 5.67 -5.34
C ARG A 63 -5.02 4.62 -4.56
N ILE A 64 -4.55 4.29 -3.36
CA ILE A 64 -5.18 3.29 -2.47
C ILE A 64 -6.28 3.86 -1.57
N GLU A 65 -6.57 5.17 -1.64
CA GLU A 65 -7.61 5.81 -0.82
C GLU A 65 -8.94 5.05 -0.84
N LYS A 66 -9.60 5.01 0.33
CA LYS A 66 -10.88 4.33 0.58
C LYS A 66 -11.98 4.65 -0.44
N LYS A 67 -12.09 5.91 -0.85
CA LYS A 67 -13.18 6.41 -1.73
C LYS A 67 -13.06 5.97 -3.20
N ARG A 68 -11.98 5.28 -3.57
CA ARG A 68 -11.76 4.80 -4.94
C ARG A 68 -12.21 3.36 -5.08
N ASP A 69 -12.90 3.07 -6.18
CA ASP A 69 -13.25 1.70 -6.55
C ASP A 69 -11.99 0.84 -6.73
N VAL A 70 -12.14 -0.45 -6.47
CA VAL A 70 -11.08 -1.43 -6.67
C VAL A 70 -11.00 -1.77 -8.14
N ASP A 71 -9.86 -1.42 -8.75
CA ASP A 71 -9.52 -1.73 -10.13
C ASP A 71 -8.08 -2.27 -10.16
N GLN A 72 -7.65 -2.82 -11.30
CA GLN A 72 -6.32 -3.42 -11.45
C GLN A 72 -5.18 -2.47 -11.05
N ASN A 73 -5.31 -1.18 -11.36
CA ASN A 73 -4.28 -0.19 -11.03
C ASN A 73 -4.26 0.17 -9.53
N LYS A 74 -5.39 0.02 -8.81
CA LYS A 74 -5.42 0.16 -7.35
C LYS A 74 -4.78 -1.05 -6.68
N LEU A 75 -5.03 -2.25 -7.19
CA LEU A 75 -4.39 -3.49 -6.72
C LEU A 75 -2.88 -3.40 -6.91
N TYR A 76 -2.43 -3.12 -8.13
CA TYR A 76 -1.01 -3.03 -8.43
C TYR A 76 -0.32 -1.90 -7.65
N ALA A 77 -1.00 -0.75 -7.46
CA ALA A 77 -0.46 0.30 -6.60
C ALA A 77 -0.34 -0.12 -5.13
N SER A 78 -1.27 -0.93 -4.60
CA SER A 78 -1.18 -1.45 -3.24
C SER A 78 -0.04 -2.44 -3.07
N GLU A 79 0.22 -3.27 -4.08
CA GLU A 79 1.33 -4.22 -4.13
C GLU A 79 2.68 -3.50 -4.21
N ILE A 80 2.84 -2.54 -5.14
CA ILE A 80 4.07 -1.74 -5.21
C ILE A 80 4.32 -1.01 -3.90
N LEU A 81 3.28 -0.44 -3.28
CA LEU A 81 3.41 0.21 -1.99
C LEU A 81 3.89 -0.76 -0.90
N SER A 82 3.33 -1.97 -0.82
CA SER A 82 3.75 -2.97 0.18
C SER A 82 5.19 -3.43 -0.07
N ILE A 83 5.60 -3.65 -1.32
CA ILE A 83 6.98 -3.99 -1.71
C ILE A 83 7.95 -2.87 -1.29
N MET A 84 7.62 -1.61 -1.57
CA MET A 84 8.45 -0.46 -1.21
C MET A 84 8.67 -0.36 0.30
N LEU A 85 7.61 -0.56 1.08
CA LEU A 85 7.68 -0.46 2.53
C LEU A 85 8.40 -1.66 3.15
N GLN A 86 8.30 -2.87 2.58
CA GLN A 86 9.06 -4.02 3.06
C GLN A 86 10.56 -3.90 2.72
N SER A 87 10.88 -3.34 1.55
CA SER A 87 12.23 -3.36 1.00
C SER A 87 13.12 -2.18 1.41
N SER A 88 12.57 -1.09 1.95
CA SER A 88 13.40 0.05 2.38
C SER A 88 12.89 0.74 3.65
N ALA A 89 13.77 0.79 4.66
CA ALA A 89 13.54 1.57 5.88
C ALA A 89 13.40 3.08 5.59
N LYS A 90 14.13 3.61 4.61
CA LYS A 90 14.00 5.00 4.18
C LYS A 90 12.62 5.28 3.59
N CYS A 91 12.11 4.42 2.71
CA CYS A 91 10.75 4.55 2.19
C CYS A 91 9.68 4.47 3.29
N ARG A 92 9.86 3.58 4.29
CA ARG A 92 8.97 3.53 5.47
C ARG A 92 8.95 4.84 6.24
N ARG A 93 10.13 5.39 6.59
CA ARG A 93 10.25 6.66 7.30
C ARG A 93 9.59 7.81 6.53
N MET A 94 9.79 7.86 5.21
CA MET A 94 9.14 8.86 4.35
C MET A 94 7.62 8.69 4.32
N CYS A 95 7.12 7.45 4.23
CA CYS A 95 5.69 7.15 4.25
C CYS A 95 5.03 7.62 5.55
N VAL A 96 5.63 7.32 6.71
CA VAL A 96 5.14 7.78 8.01
C VAL A 96 5.16 9.31 8.11
N ALA A 97 6.22 9.97 7.63
CA ALA A 97 6.34 11.43 7.65
C ALA A 97 5.30 12.16 6.78
N MET A 98 4.55 11.45 5.92
CA MET A 98 3.47 11.99 5.10
C MET A 98 2.09 11.42 5.44
N ASP A 99 1.88 11.03 6.70
CA ASP A 99 0.63 10.46 7.22
C ASP A 99 0.21 9.15 6.52
N GLY A 100 1.18 8.42 5.96
CA GLY A 100 0.92 7.20 5.21
C GLY A 100 0.33 6.08 6.06
N LEU A 101 0.67 6.00 7.35
CA LEU A 101 0.06 5.03 8.27
C LEU A 101 -1.43 5.29 8.47
N ASP A 102 -1.84 6.55 8.64
CA ASP A 102 -3.26 6.92 8.73
C ASP A 102 -3.99 6.61 7.42
N ALA A 103 -3.39 6.95 6.27
CA ALA A 103 -3.97 6.62 4.96
C ALA A 103 -4.20 5.11 4.76
N LEU A 104 -3.26 4.27 5.19
CA LEU A 104 -3.39 2.81 5.17
C LEU A 104 -4.52 2.33 6.08
N LEU A 105 -4.55 2.79 7.34
CA LEU A 105 -5.60 2.44 8.32
C LEU A 105 -6.99 2.88 7.83
N GLN A 106 -7.09 4.07 7.25
CA GLN A 106 -8.34 4.57 6.66
C GLN A 106 -8.78 3.72 5.46
N SER A 107 -7.86 3.24 4.62
CA SER A 107 -8.21 2.33 3.52
C SER A 107 -8.74 0.99 4.06
N THR A 108 -8.03 0.38 5.01
CA THR A 108 -8.43 -0.87 5.68
C THR A 108 -9.75 -0.72 6.44
N SER A 109 -10.07 0.49 6.92
CA SER A 109 -11.32 0.79 7.63
C SER A 109 -12.60 0.46 6.85
N THR A 110 -12.51 0.31 5.54
CA THR A 110 -13.62 -0.08 4.65
C THR A 110 -14.21 -1.43 5.04
N TYR A 111 -13.37 -2.34 5.54
CA TYR A 111 -13.72 -3.72 5.85
C TYR A 111 -14.16 -3.92 7.31
N LYS A 112 -14.38 -2.83 8.08
CA LYS A 112 -14.87 -2.92 9.48
C LYS A 112 -16.23 -3.60 9.63
N LYS A 113 -17.06 -3.59 8.57
CA LYS A 113 -18.46 -4.04 8.61
C LYS A 113 -18.84 -5.01 7.50
N ARG A 114 -17.90 -5.34 6.62
CA ARG A 114 -18.11 -6.25 5.49
C ARG A 114 -16.81 -6.99 5.19
N GLU A 115 -16.95 -8.18 4.63
CA GLU A 115 -15.81 -8.93 4.10
C GLU A 115 -15.46 -8.42 2.68
N PRO A 116 -14.22 -8.69 2.20
CA PRO A 116 -13.88 -8.57 0.79
C PRO A 116 -14.84 -9.40 -0.08
N GLU A 117 -15.37 -8.80 -1.13
CA GLU A 117 -16.41 -9.43 -1.96
C GLU A 117 -15.85 -10.38 -3.02
N ASP A 118 -14.65 -10.09 -3.52
CA ASP A 118 -13.95 -10.86 -4.55
C ASP A 118 -12.46 -11.01 -4.25
N ASP A 119 -11.75 -11.75 -5.11
CA ASP A 119 -10.33 -12.02 -4.93
C ASP A 119 -9.47 -10.76 -5.07
N GLY A 120 -9.89 -9.76 -5.85
CA GLY A 120 -9.19 -8.49 -5.95
C GLY A 120 -9.28 -7.68 -4.66
N GLU A 121 -10.45 -7.61 -4.03
CA GLU A 121 -10.57 -6.97 -2.72
C GLU A 121 -9.78 -7.72 -1.63
N LYS A 122 -9.69 -9.06 -1.69
CA LYS A 122 -8.87 -9.83 -0.75
C LYS A 122 -7.40 -9.46 -0.92
N GLU A 123 -6.91 -9.46 -2.15
CA GLU A 123 -5.54 -9.07 -2.50
C GLU A 123 -5.23 -7.64 -2.03
N LEU A 124 -6.15 -6.68 -2.25
CA LEU A 124 -6.00 -5.33 -1.74
C LEU A 124 -5.83 -5.31 -0.22
N VAL A 125 -6.67 -6.05 0.51
CA VAL A 125 -6.62 -6.10 1.96
C VAL A 125 -5.31 -6.71 2.44
N GLU A 126 -4.85 -7.79 1.82
CA GLU A 126 -3.56 -8.42 2.12
C GLU A 126 -2.40 -7.42 1.92
N ASN A 127 -2.35 -6.75 0.77
CA ASN A 127 -1.34 -5.73 0.48
C ASN A 127 -1.36 -4.56 1.47
N LEU A 128 -2.55 -4.09 1.88
CA LEU A 128 -2.68 -3.04 2.90
C LEU A 128 -2.15 -3.52 4.25
N PHE A 129 -2.41 -4.76 4.63
CA PHE A 129 -1.88 -5.33 5.87
C PHE A 129 -0.38 -5.51 5.84
N ASP A 130 0.19 -5.98 4.73
CA ASP A 130 1.63 -6.11 4.58
C ASP A 130 2.33 -4.76 4.69
N ALA A 131 1.76 -3.71 4.08
CA ALA A 131 2.23 -2.34 4.22
C ALA A 131 2.16 -1.83 5.67
N ILE A 132 1.06 -2.07 6.39
CA ILE A 132 0.92 -1.69 7.81
C ILE A 132 1.92 -2.44 8.67
N CYS A 133 2.07 -3.76 8.48
CA CYS A 133 3.02 -4.60 9.21
C CYS A 133 4.46 -4.14 9.00
N ALA A 134 4.83 -3.82 7.76
CA ALA A 134 6.15 -3.28 7.44
C ALA A 134 6.47 -2.00 8.23
N ILE A 135 5.48 -1.14 8.48
CA ILE A 135 5.65 0.07 9.29
C ILE A 135 5.69 -0.25 10.79
N VAL A 136 4.73 -1.03 11.29
CA VAL A 136 4.48 -1.21 12.75
C VAL A 136 5.41 -2.23 13.41
N ILE A 137 6.14 -3.04 12.64
CA ILE A 137 7.19 -3.92 13.19
C ILE A 137 8.28 -3.14 13.93
N HIS A 138 8.48 -1.87 13.57
CA HIS A 138 9.43 -0.96 14.19
C HIS A 138 8.84 -0.22 15.39
N ASP A 139 9.56 -0.22 16.52
CA ASP A 139 9.08 0.32 17.79
C ASP A 139 8.70 1.80 17.72
N GLU A 140 9.41 2.60 16.92
CA GLU A 140 9.13 4.04 16.79
C GLU A 140 7.73 4.35 16.23
N ASN A 141 7.11 3.42 15.50
CA ASN A 141 5.81 3.62 14.85
C ASN A 141 4.64 3.09 15.68
N LYS A 142 4.90 2.34 16.76
CA LYS A 142 3.85 1.71 17.57
C LYS A 142 2.99 2.73 18.30
N ALA A 143 3.59 3.82 18.81
CA ALA A 143 2.84 4.90 19.46
C ALA A 143 1.85 5.54 18.48
N THR A 144 2.31 5.93 17.29
CA THR A 144 1.46 6.48 16.23
C THR A 144 0.35 5.53 15.82
N PHE A 145 0.63 4.22 15.71
CA PHE A 145 -0.40 3.21 15.40
C PHE A 145 -1.51 3.17 16.46
N VAL A 146 -1.15 3.30 17.74
CA VAL A 146 -2.13 3.36 18.85
C VAL A 146 -2.91 4.68 18.81
N GLU A 147 -2.25 5.81 18.59
CA GLU A 147 -2.89 7.12 18.48
C GLU A 147 -3.91 7.19 17.33
N LEU A 148 -3.66 6.45 16.25
CA LEU A 148 -4.56 6.33 15.09
C LEU A 148 -5.67 5.27 15.25
N GLU A 149 -5.91 4.79 16.48
CA GLU A 149 -6.90 3.75 16.79
C GLU A 149 -6.66 2.44 16.00
N GLY A 150 -5.39 2.14 15.70
CA GLY A 150 -4.99 0.98 14.92
C GLY A 150 -5.36 -0.33 15.61
N ILE A 151 -5.18 -0.41 16.94
CA ILE A 151 -5.54 -1.61 17.72
C ILE A 151 -7.04 -1.87 17.66
N GLU A 152 -7.84 -0.83 17.86
CA GLU A 152 -9.31 -0.87 17.82
C GLU A 152 -9.80 -1.34 16.45
N LEU A 153 -9.18 -0.82 15.37
CA LEU A 153 -9.46 -1.29 14.02
C LEU A 153 -9.19 -2.80 13.88
N MET A 154 -8.03 -3.29 14.34
CA MET A 154 -7.70 -4.72 14.26
C MET A 154 -8.70 -5.58 15.03
N LEU A 155 -9.10 -5.17 16.22
CA LEU A 155 -10.09 -5.88 17.03
C LEU A 155 -11.45 -5.95 16.34
N ILE A 156 -11.90 -4.87 15.69
CA ILE A 156 -13.15 -4.84 14.93
C ILE A 156 -13.08 -5.81 13.74
N LEU A 157 -11.96 -5.81 13.00
CA LEU A 157 -11.77 -6.70 11.85
C LEU A 157 -11.72 -8.18 12.25
N LEU A 158 -11.09 -8.50 13.37
CA LEU A 158 -11.10 -9.85 13.94
C LEU A 158 -12.50 -10.27 14.42
N ALA A 159 -13.25 -9.37 15.08
CA ALA A 159 -14.60 -9.64 15.55
C ALA A 159 -15.60 -9.85 14.38
N GLY A 160 -15.35 -9.22 13.23
CA GLY A 160 -16.12 -9.43 12.00
C GLY A 160 -16.17 -10.89 11.54
N LYS A 161 -15.11 -11.67 11.83
CA LYS A 161 -15.02 -13.12 11.52
C LYS A 161 -16.01 -13.99 12.31
N ASN A 162 -16.61 -13.47 13.39
CA ASN A 162 -17.54 -14.22 14.24
C ASN A 162 -19.02 -14.09 13.86
N LYS A 163 -19.34 -13.48 12.72
CA LYS A 163 -20.71 -13.49 12.17
C LYS A 163 -20.87 -14.52 11.05
N ALA A 164 -20.28 -15.69 11.21
CA ALA A 164 -20.80 -16.87 10.52
C ALA A 164 -22.19 -17.20 11.11
N PRO A 165 -23.24 -17.36 10.29
CA PRO A 165 -24.54 -17.77 10.80
C PRO A 165 -24.45 -19.24 11.24
N GLY A 166 -24.34 -19.51 12.54
CA GLY A 166 -24.55 -20.86 13.06
C GLY A 166 -23.75 -21.35 14.28
N ALA A 167 -22.92 -20.54 14.94
CA ALA A 167 -22.28 -20.97 16.18
C ALA A 167 -23.06 -20.46 17.40
N ASN A 168 -24.03 -21.24 17.86
CA ASN A 168 -24.63 -21.09 19.18
C ASN A 168 -23.58 -21.44 20.24
N PHE A 169 -23.35 -20.53 21.19
CA PHE A 169 -22.80 -20.87 22.50
C PHE A 169 -23.81 -21.70 23.29
#